data_AF-A0A3D1S896-F1
#
_entry.id   AF-A0A3D1S896-F1
#
_cell.length_a   1.000
_cell.length_b   1.000
_cell.length_c   1.000
_cell.angle_alpha   90.00
_cell.angle_beta   90.00
_cell.angle_gamma   90.00
#
_symmetry.space_group_name_H-M   'P 1'
#
loop_
_entity.id
_entity.type
_entity.pdbx_description
1 polymer ?
#
loop_
_entity_poly.entity_id
_entity_poly.type
_entity_poly.pdbx_seq_one_letter_code
_entity_poly.pdbx_strand_id
1 'polypeptide(L)'
;TPTLLQRKTEKGSASKLDSGKWQSIPFNNRLKLRLNSAGFFSEDGSRAYGTLMHEIISSIQDLGDLAGAVEKKYISGEIDAGEKNEITGLLTRILSDPGIAEWYSGKYRVINETEVLHPAFGFSRPDRIMIGDNEAIVVDYKFGEREEEQYKRQVRHYVRLIKEMGYNNVKGYVFYVKIGKVIEVGTI
;
A
#
# COMPACT_ATOMS: atom_id res chain seq x y z
N THR A 1 -77.18 29.04 -31.23
CA THR A 1 -76.20 28.20 -30.50
C THR A 1 -75.18 27.68 -31.49
N PRO A 2 -73.87 27.88 -31.26
CA PRO A 2 -72.84 27.61 -32.26
C PRO A 2 -72.46 26.12 -32.32
N THR A 3 -72.14 25.66 -33.53
CA THR A 3 -71.75 24.30 -33.88
C THR A 3 -70.36 23.97 -33.32
N LEU A 4 -70.24 22.87 -32.56
CA LEU A 4 -68.98 22.36 -32.05
C LEU A 4 -68.14 21.76 -33.18
N LEU A 5 -66.95 22.32 -33.42
CA LEU A 5 -65.90 21.70 -34.25
C LEU A 5 -65.51 20.34 -33.66
N GLN A 6 -65.67 19.27 -34.44
CA GLN A 6 -65.07 17.98 -34.11
C GLN A 6 -63.55 18.05 -34.32
N ARG A 7 -62.80 17.97 -33.22
CA ARG A 7 -61.35 17.79 -33.24
C ARG A 7 -61.06 16.33 -33.61
N LYS A 8 -60.47 16.09 -34.79
CA LYS A 8 -59.89 14.78 -35.12
C LYS A 8 -58.82 14.44 -34.07
N THR A 9 -59.06 13.40 -33.28
CA THR A 9 -58.01 12.77 -32.49
C THR A 9 -57.15 11.94 -33.44
N GLU A 10 -56.05 12.51 -33.91
CA GLU A 10 -54.97 11.71 -34.48
C GLU A 10 -54.40 10.82 -33.37
N LYS A 11 -54.65 9.51 -33.46
CA LYS A 11 -53.91 8.53 -32.69
C LYS A 11 -52.48 8.52 -33.23
N GLY A 12 -51.60 9.29 -32.60
CA GLY A 12 -50.15 9.13 -32.75
C GLY A 12 -49.81 7.70 -32.33
N SER A 13 -49.52 6.85 -33.30
CA SER A 13 -48.94 5.52 -33.08
C SER A 13 -47.65 5.72 -32.30
N ALA A 14 -47.62 5.28 -31.03
CA ALA A 14 -46.37 5.15 -30.29
C ALA A 14 -45.50 4.13 -31.05
N SER A 15 -44.57 4.61 -31.86
CA SER A 15 -43.56 3.77 -32.48
C SER A 15 -42.72 3.17 -31.36
N LYS A 16 -42.84 1.86 -31.16
CA LYS A 16 -41.87 1.10 -30.36
C LYS A 16 -40.51 1.37 -30.98
N LEU A 17 -39.68 2.15 -30.29
CA LEU A 17 -38.26 2.22 -30.57
C LEU A 17 -37.69 0.84 -30.26
N ASP A 18 -37.46 0.06 -31.31
CA ASP A 18 -36.80 -1.23 -31.22
C ASP A 18 -35.32 -0.96 -30.90
N SER A 19 -34.98 -0.91 -29.61
CA SER A 19 -33.57 -0.92 -29.21
C SER A 19 -33.02 -2.27 -29.64
N GLY A 20 -32.29 -2.29 -30.77
CA GLY A 20 -31.72 -3.50 -31.33
C GLY A 20 -30.99 -4.36 -30.29
N LYS A 21 -30.72 -5.63 -30.63
CA LYS A 21 -30.16 -6.62 -29.69
C LYS A 21 -28.95 -6.06 -28.93
N TRP A 22 -29.11 -5.85 -27.63
CA TRP A 22 -28.05 -5.49 -26.71
C TRP A 22 -27.02 -6.62 -26.67
N GLN A 23 -25.82 -6.37 -27.21
CA GLN A 23 -24.73 -7.33 -27.14
C GLN A 23 -24.04 -7.20 -25.78
N SER A 24 -24.30 -8.14 -24.89
CA SER A 24 -23.46 -8.36 -23.71
C SER A 24 -22.20 -9.11 -24.14
N ILE A 25 -21.03 -8.52 -23.94
CA ILE A 25 -19.77 -9.23 -24.14
C ILE A 25 -19.51 -10.05 -22.86
N PRO A 26 -19.50 -11.39 -22.91
CA PRO A 26 -19.29 -12.21 -21.72
C PRO A 26 -17.96 -11.86 -21.04
N PHE A 27 -17.97 -11.76 -19.71
CA PHE A 27 -16.78 -11.44 -18.91
C PHE A 27 -16.02 -12.70 -18.47
N ASN A 28 -16.60 -13.88 -18.66
CA ASN A 28 -16.13 -15.15 -18.09
C ASN A 28 -14.66 -15.48 -18.38
N ASN A 29 -14.12 -15.09 -19.55
CA ASN A 29 -12.72 -15.35 -19.92
C ASN A 29 -11.79 -14.12 -19.82
N ARG A 30 -12.30 -12.97 -19.37
CA ARG A 30 -11.52 -11.73 -19.21
C ARG A 30 -11.25 -11.39 -17.74
N LEU A 31 -12.06 -11.90 -16.82
CA LEU A 31 -11.80 -11.81 -15.39
C LEU A 31 -10.72 -12.83 -15.01
N LYS A 32 -9.47 -12.37 -14.91
CA LYS A 32 -8.44 -13.09 -14.18
C LYS A 32 -8.52 -12.69 -12.72
N LEU A 33 -9.23 -13.50 -11.92
CA LEU A 33 -9.15 -13.40 -10.46
C LEU A 33 -7.72 -13.74 -10.04
N ARG A 34 -6.98 -12.75 -9.55
CA ARG A 34 -5.74 -13.01 -8.81
C ARG A 34 -6.14 -13.44 -7.41
N LEU A 35 -6.31 -14.75 -7.22
CA LEU A 35 -6.50 -15.35 -5.90
C LEU A 35 -5.14 -15.32 -5.18
N ASN A 36 -4.83 -14.19 -4.56
CA ASN A 36 -3.56 -13.99 -3.85
C ASN A 36 -3.44 -14.84 -2.56
N SER A 37 -4.54 -15.38 -2.04
CA SER A 37 -4.59 -16.12 -0.78
C SER A 37 -4.11 -17.57 -0.88
N ALA A 38 -4.18 -18.21 -2.06
CA ALA A 38 -3.87 -19.64 -2.20
C ALA A 38 -2.36 -19.99 -2.16
N GLY A 39 -1.47 -18.98 -2.16
CA GLY A 39 -0.01 -19.16 -2.25
C GLY A 39 0.76 -18.89 -0.95
N PHE A 40 0.08 -18.61 0.16
CA PHE A 40 0.65 -18.04 1.40
C PHE A 40 1.94 -18.72 1.93
N PHE A 41 2.17 -20.00 1.60
CA PHE A 41 3.35 -20.80 2.00
C PHE A 41 4.19 -21.37 0.84
N SER A 42 3.93 -21.03 -0.42
CA SER A 42 4.73 -21.46 -1.58
C SER A 42 5.72 -20.37 -2.04
N GLU A 43 6.80 -20.75 -2.74
CA GLU A 43 7.86 -19.81 -3.18
C GLU A 43 7.29 -18.60 -3.97
N ASP A 44 6.25 -18.80 -4.78
CA ASP A 44 5.58 -17.74 -5.53
C ASP A 44 4.69 -16.85 -4.67
N GLY A 45 4.01 -17.40 -3.67
CA GLY A 45 3.18 -16.58 -2.76
C GLY A 45 3.99 -15.87 -1.68
N SER A 46 5.26 -16.22 -1.47
CA SER A 46 6.18 -15.45 -0.63
C SER A 46 6.35 -14.00 -1.10
N ARG A 47 6.31 -13.77 -2.42
CA ARG A 47 6.43 -12.44 -3.04
C ARG A 47 5.13 -11.65 -2.92
N ALA A 48 4.00 -12.27 -3.28
CA ALA A 48 2.69 -11.63 -3.16
C ALA A 48 2.38 -11.25 -1.71
N TYR A 49 2.68 -12.14 -0.76
CA TYR A 49 2.59 -11.87 0.67
C TYR A 49 3.53 -10.74 1.10
N GLY A 50 4.78 -10.76 0.64
CA GLY A 50 5.73 -9.68 0.91
C GLY A 50 5.24 -8.32 0.41
N THR A 51 4.67 -8.27 -0.81
CA THR A 51 4.07 -7.05 -1.38
C THR A 51 2.87 -6.58 -0.56
N LEU A 52 1.95 -7.48 -0.20
CA LEU A 52 0.78 -7.14 0.63
C LEU A 52 1.22 -6.55 1.98
N MET A 53 2.17 -7.21 2.65
CA MET A 53 2.65 -6.77 3.96
C MET A 53 3.41 -5.45 3.87
N HIS A 54 4.20 -5.25 2.81
CA HIS A 54 4.86 -3.98 2.50
C HIS A 54 3.83 -2.86 2.36
N GLU A 55 2.82 -3.05 1.52
CA GLU A 55 1.77 -2.05 1.29
C GLU A 55 0.99 -1.71 2.57
N ILE A 56 0.70 -2.70 3.42
CA ILE A 56 0.04 -2.44 4.71
C ILE A 56 0.95 -1.60 5.60
N ILE A 57 2.17 -2.06 5.87
CA ILE A 57 3.09 -1.39 6.81
C ILE A 57 3.49 0.01 6.31
N SER A 58 3.74 0.18 5.02
CA SER A 58 4.13 1.47 4.44
C SER A 58 2.95 2.45 4.31
N SER A 59 1.71 2.00 4.38
CA SER A 59 0.54 2.89 4.40
C SER A 59 0.24 3.52 5.77
N ILE A 60 0.77 2.94 6.84
CA ILE A 60 0.46 3.27 8.23
C ILE A 60 1.35 4.42 8.71
N GLN A 61 0.81 5.40 9.46
CA GLN A 61 1.61 6.44 10.12
C GLN A 61 1.88 6.06 11.58
N ASP A 62 0.83 5.68 12.31
CA ASP A 62 0.91 5.25 13.71
C ASP A 62 0.24 3.89 13.95
N LEU A 63 0.37 3.32 15.15
CA LEU A 63 -0.24 2.02 15.47
C LEU A 63 -1.77 2.00 15.37
N GLY A 64 -2.45 3.15 15.50
CA GLY A 64 -3.90 3.27 15.39
C GLY A 64 -4.40 3.05 13.96
N ASP A 65 -3.60 3.38 12.95
CA ASP A 65 -3.93 3.18 11.54
C ASP A 65 -3.95 1.70 11.11
N LEU A 66 -3.30 0.80 11.87
CA LEU A 66 -3.11 -0.59 11.48
C LEU A 66 -4.43 -1.32 11.21
N ALA A 67 -5.41 -1.20 12.11
CA ALA A 67 -6.69 -1.86 11.95
C ALA A 67 -7.41 -1.39 10.69
N GLY A 68 -7.36 -0.09 10.40
CA GLY A 68 -7.96 0.50 9.20
C GLY A 68 -7.23 0.09 7.91
N ALA A 69 -5.90 -0.04 7.95
CA ALA A 69 -5.10 -0.47 6.81
C ALA A 69 -5.40 -1.93 6.42
N VAL A 70 -5.47 -2.83 7.41
CA VAL A 70 -5.83 -4.23 7.16
C VAL A 70 -7.29 -4.36 6.72
N GLU A 71 -8.20 -3.57 7.32
CA GLU A 71 -9.62 -3.57 6.93
C GLU A 71 -9.81 -3.20 5.45
N LYS A 72 -9.06 -2.22 4.94
CA LYS A 72 -9.11 -1.84 3.52
C LYS A 72 -8.75 -3.01 2.61
N LYS A 73 -7.75 -3.81 2.98
CA LYS A 73 -7.33 -5.01 2.23
C LYS A 73 -8.38 -6.12 2.27
N TYR A 74 -9.08 -6.26 3.38
CA TYR A 74 -10.19 -7.20 3.51
C TYR A 74 -11.38 -6.77 2.62
N ILE A 75 -11.78 -5.49 2.70
CA ILE A 75 -12.88 -4.95 1.90
C ILE A 75 -12.57 -5.00 0.39
N SER A 76 -11.31 -4.81 -0.02
CA SER A 76 -10.90 -4.94 -1.43
C SER A 76 -10.89 -6.39 -1.92
N GLY A 77 -11.06 -7.37 -1.02
CA GLY A 77 -11.00 -8.80 -1.33
C GLY A 77 -9.59 -9.32 -1.60
N GLU A 78 -8.56 -8.56 -1.23
CA GLU A 78 -7.15 -8.99 -1.34
C GLU A 78 -6.79 -10.03 -0.27
N ILE A 79 -7.48 -10.00 0.87
CA ILE A 79 -7.36 -10.96 1.98
C ILE A 79 -8.73 -11.44 2.45
N ASP A 80 -8.79 -12.63 3.04
CA ASP A 80 -9.97 -13.18 3.69
C ASP A 80 -10.06 -12.85 5.19
N ALA A 81 -11.12 -13.33 5.84
CA ALA A 81 -11.37 -13.05 7.26
C ALA A 81 -10.37 -13.74 8.21
N GLY A 82 -9.85 -14.90 7.83
CA GLY A 82 -8.80 -15.59 8.57
C GLY A 82 -7.48 -14.81 8.47
N GLU A 83 -7.07 -14.50 7.25
CA GLU A 83 -5.87 -13.72 6.94
C GLU A 83 -5.89 -12.35 7.63
N LYS A 84 -7.02 -11.65 7.63
CA LYS A 84 -7.19 -10.39 8.35
C LYS A 84 -6.79 -10.51 9.83
N ASN A 85 -7.29 -11.53 10.52
CA ASN A 85 -7.01 -11.72 11.95
C ASN A 85 -5.54 -12.08 12.17
N GLU A 86 -4.98 -12.96 11.33
CA GLU A 86 -3.58 -13.37 11.41
C GLU A 86 -2.62 -12.21 11.16
N ILE A 87 -2.83 -11.45 10.09
CA ILE A 87 -2.02 -10.28 9.72
C ILE A 87 -2.09 -9.21 10.81
N THR A 88 -3.30 -8.91 11.31
CA THR A 88 -3.48 -7.92 12.37
C THR A 88 -2.70 -8.33 13.63
N GLY A 89 -2.82 -9.60 14.06
CA GLY A 89 -2.11 -10.09 15.24
C GLY A 89 -0.58 -10.12 15.07
N LEU A 90 -0.10 -10.50 13.88
CA LEU A 90 1.32 -10.51 13.56
C LEU A 90 1.90 -9.09 13.56
N LEU A 91 1.29 -8.17 12.81
CA LEU A 91 1.77 -6.79 12.70
C LEU A 91 1.68 -6.06 14.03
N THR A 92 0.60 -6.24 14.79
CA THR A 92 0.47 -5.61 16.12
C THR A 92 1.63 -6.02 17.02
N ARG A 93 1.97 -7.31 17.07
CA ARG A 93 3.08 -7.82 17.88
C ARG A 93 4.43 -7.27 17.44
N ILE A 94 4.69 -7.26 16.14
CA ILE A 94 5.96 -6.79 15.58
C ILE A 94 6.13 -5.28 15.81
N LEU A 95 5.10 -4.49 15.51
CA LEU A 95 5.14 -3.04 15.62
C LEU A 95 5.07 -2.55 17.07
N SER A 96 4.69 -3.40 18.01
CA SER A 96 4.71 -3.09 19.46
C SER A 96 6.04 -3.46 20.14
N ASP A 97 7.00 -4.03 19.41
CA ASP A 97 8.34 -4.26 19.96
C ASP A 97 8.96 -2.91 20.38
N PRO A 98 9.54 -2.76 21.59
CA PRO A 98 10.08 -1.50 22.07
C PRO A 98 10.98 -0.75 21.09
N GLY A 99 11.77 -1.47 20.27
CA GLY A 99 12.65 -0.84 19.28
C GLY A 99 11.92 -0.27 18.05
N ILE A 100 10.73 -0.78 17.74
CA ILE A 100 9.93 -0.41 16.56
C ILE A 100 8.75 0.47 16.96
N ALA A 101 8.18 0.27 18.15
CA ALA A 101 7.02 1.02 18.65
C ALA A 101 7.26 2.53 18.64
N GLU A 102 8.49 2.96 18.90
CA GLU A 102 8.89 4.36 18.82
C GLU A 102 8.69 4.97 17.42
N TRP A 103 8.86 4.18 16.35
CA TRP A 103 8.66 4.59 14.96
C TRP A 103 7.17 4.81 14.61
N TYR A 104 6.26 4.23 15.39
CA TYR A 104 4.81 4.32 15.19
C TYR A 104 4.10 5.05 16.34
N SER A 105 4.87 5.77 17.16
CA SER A 105 4.38 6.49 18.35
C SER A 105 3.62 7.79 18.03
N GLY A 106 3.63 8.24 16.76
CA GLY A 106 3.06 9.52 16.34
C GLY A 106 3.95 10.74 16.65
N LYS A 107 5.13 10.55 17.25
CA LYS A 107 6.04 11.65 17.59
C LYS A 107 6.77 12.26 16.38
N TYR A 108 6.91 11.48 15.31
CA TYR A 108 7.62 11.88 14.10
C TYR A 108 6.65 12.38 13.04
N ARG A 109 7.08 13.35 12.23
CA ARG A 109 6.44 13.59 10.94
C ARG A 109 6.85 12.47 9.98
N VAL A 110 5.91 11.60 9.65
CA VAL A 110 6.15 10.43 8.80
C VAL A 110 5.91 10.79 7.32
N ILE A 111 6.86 10.43 6.46
CA ILE A 111 6.77 10.51 5.00
C ILE A 111 6.97 9.08 4.47
N ASN A 112 5.89 8.44 4.06
CA ASN A 112 5.92 7.10 3.48
C ASN A 112 5.95 7.16 1.95
N GLU A 113 6.58 6.17 1.31
CA GLU A 113 6.45 5.90 -0.14
C GLU A 113 6.61 7.13 -1.04
N THR A 114 7.49 8.06 -0.68
CA THR A 114 7.67 9.31 -1.42
C THR A 114 8.95 9.26 -2.22
N GLU A 115 8.85 9.58 -3.52
CA GLU A 115 10.03 9.66 -4.38
C GLU A 115 10.89 10.87 -4.02
N VAL A 116 12.18 10.62 -3.87
CA VAL A 116 13.21 11.60 -3.57
C VAL A 116 14.16 11.64 -4.77
N LEU A 117 14.33 12.82 -5.35
CA LEU A 117 15.16 13.04 -6.53
C LEU A 117 16.55 13.54 -6.13
N HIS A 118 17.59 12.83 -6.58
CA HIS A 118 18.98 13.29 -6.48
C HIS A 118 19.56 13.62 -7.86
N PRO A 119 20.25 14.77 -8.04
CA PRO A 119 20.82 15.17 -9.33
C PRO A 119 21.77 14.15 -9.98
N ALA A 120 22.54 13.40 -9.17
CA ALA A 120 23.54 12.46 -9.68
C ALA A 120 23.04 11.00 -9.81
N PHE A 121 22.00 10.62 -9.05
CA PHE A 121 21.63 9.21 -8.89
C PHE A 121 20.16 8.93 -9.26
N GLY A 122 19.39 9.96 -9.60
CA GLY A 122 18.01 9.83 -10.06
C GLY A 122 17.00 9.72 -8.92
N PHE A 123 15.88 9.08 -9.22
CA PHE A 123 14.78 8.89 -8.27
C PHE A 123 15.07 7.73 -7.32
N SER A 124 14.66 7.91 -6.07
CA SER A 124 14.82 6.93 -5.00
C SER A 124 13.57 6.96 -4.11
N ARG A 125 13.06 5.81 -3.69
CA ARG A 125 11.83 5.72 -2.89
C ARG A 125 12.09 4.90 -1.63
N PRO A 126 12.46 5.54 -0.51
CA PRO A 126 12.48 4.86 0.77
C PRO A 126 11.05 4.51 1.19
N ASP A 127 10.89 3.39 1.88
CA ASP A 127 9.57 2.95 2.35
C ASP A 127 9.01 3.91 3.40
N ARG A 128 9.88 4.34 4.34
CA ARG A 128 9.51 5.27 5.40
C ARG A 128 10.66 6.22 5.77
N ILE A 129 10.34 7.51 5.86
CA ILE A 129 11.17 8.54 6.48
C ILE A 129 10.42 9.13 7.68
N MET A 130 11.09 9.21 8.81
CA MET A 130 10.57 9.81 10.04
C MET A 130 11.41 11.02 10.39
N ILE A 131 10.78 12.19 10.45
CA ILE A 131 11.46 13.46 10.73
C ILE A 131 11.01 13.95 12.10
N GLY A 132 11.96 14.04 13.03
CA GLY A 132 11.79 14.67 14.34
C GLY A 132 12.53 16.01 14.39
N ASP A 133 12.58 16.60 15.59
CA ASP A 133 13.20 17.93 15.77
C ASP A 133 14.71 17.92 15.51
N ASN A 134 15.40 16.88 16.00
CA ASN A 134 16.87 16.78 15.96
C ASN A 134 17.38 15.54 15.23
N GLU A 135 16.51 14.75 14.62
CA GLU A 135 16.91 13.56 13.87
C GLU A 135 15.97 13.26 12.71
N ALA A 136 16.51 12.63 11.68
CA ALA A 136 15.73 11.95 10.66
C ALA A 136 16.09 10.46 10.65
N ILE A 137 15.09 9.60 10.51
CA ILE A 137 15.27 8.15 10.46
C ILE A 137 14.70 7.64 9.16
N VAL A 138 15.49 6.85 8.43
CA VAL A 138 15.04 6.16 7.22
C VAL A 138 14.94 4.68 7.52
N VAL A 139 13.82 4.08 7.14
CA VAL A 139 13.58 2.64 7.26
C VAL A 139 13.20 2.08 5.90
N ASP A 140 13.80 0.95 5.57
CA ASP A 140 13.50 0.16 4.38
C ASP A 140 13.13 -1.26 4.81
N TYR A 141 11.94 -1.72 4.43
CA TYR A 141 11.36 -2.99 4.86
C TYR A 141 11.80 -4.12 3.94
N LYS A 142 12.12 -5.27 4.54
CA LYS A 142 12.44 -6.51 3.83
C LYS A 142 11.60 -7.65 4.37
N PHE A 143 10.93 -8.34 3.45
CA PHE A 143 10.07 -9.49 3.74
C PHE A 143 10.72 -10.82 3.35
N GLY A 144 11.92 -10.78 2.76
CA GLY A 144 12.78 -11.95 2.61
C GLY A 144 13.57 -12.21 3.90
N GLU A 145 14.06 -13.44 4.06
CA GLU A 145 14.86 -13.85 5.21
C GLU A 145 16.37 -13.63 4.99
N ARG A 146 16.77 -13.33 3.75
CA ARG A 146 18.17 -13.17 3.38
C ARG A 146 18.64 -11.76 3.66
N GLU A 147 19.72 -11.67 4.42
CA GLU A 147 20.45 -10.42 4.60
C GLU A 147 21.35 -10.18 3.40
N GLU A 148 21.04 -9.15 2.62
CA GLU A 148 21.83 -8.82 1.44
C GLU A 148 22.49 -7.44 1.62
N GLU A 149 23.79 -7.36 1.33
CA GLU A 149 24.55 -6.11 1.43
C GLU A 149 24.00 -5.00 0.51
N GLN A 150 23.26 -5.38 -0.54
CA GLN A 150 22.57 -4.40 -1.39
C GLN A 150 21.54 -3.57 -0.63
N TYR A 151 20.84 -4.14 0.36
CA TYR A 151 19.85 -3.41 1.16
C TYR A 151 20.53 -2.37 2.04
N LYS A 152 21.66 -2.72 2.66
CA LYS A 152 22.48 -1.76 3.42
C LYS A 152 23.01 -0.64 2.52
N ARG A 153 23.46 -0.96 1.29
CA ARG A 153 23.89 0.05 0.31
C ARG A 153 22.76 1.01 -0.05
N GLN A 154 21.55 0.49 -0.27
CA GLN A 154 20.36 1.29 -0.57
C GLN A 154 20.03 2.24 0.58
N VAL A 155 19.99 1.75 1.82
CA VAL A 155 19.74 2.60 2.98
C VAL A 155 20.85 3.65 3.18
N ARG A 156 22.13 3.30 2.99
CA ARG A 156 23.22 4.30 3.02
C ARG A 156 23.01 5.41 2.00
N HIS A 157 22.48 5.07 0.82
CA HIS A 157 22.16 6.05 -0.20
C HIS A 157 21.10 7.03 0.27
N TYR A 158 20.02 6.52 0.87
CA TYR A 158 18.96 7.35 1.41
C TYR A 158 19.46 8.26 2.54
N VAL A 159 20.28 7.72 3.46
CA VAL A 159 20.90 8.51 4.53
C VAL A 159 21.72 9.67 3.96
N ARG A 160 22.54 9.41 2.93
CA ARG A 160 23.34 10.45 2.28
C ARG A 160 22.46 11.53 1.63
N LEU A 161 21.43 11.11 0.91
CA LEU A 161 20.50 12.01 0.23
C LEU A 161 19.82 12.97 1.22
N ILE A 162 19.32 12.44 2.33
CA ILE A 162 18.65 13.25 3.35
C ILE A 162 19.64 14.16 4.07
N LYS A 163 20.89 13.73 4.27
CA LYS A 163 21.95 14.61 4.80
C LYS A 163 22.22 15.80 3.89
N GLU A 164 22.31 15.56 2.58
CA GLU A 164 22.53 16.60 1.58
C GLU A 164 21.34 17.58 1.48
N MET A 165 20.14 17.18 1.92
CA MET A 165 18.97 18.06 2.05
C MET A 165 19.01 18.96 3.30
N GLY A 166 20.02 18.84 4.17
CA GLY A 166 20.22 19.70 5.33
C GLY A 166 19.91 19.07 6.70
N TYR A 167 19.57 17.77 6.75
CA TYR A 167 19.39 17.06 8.02
C TYR A 167 20.74 16.51 8.52
N ASN A 168 21.23 17.00 9.66
CA ASN A 168 22.57 16.64 10.12
C ASN A 168 22.65 15.25 10.78
N ASN A 169 21.61 14.87 11.54
CA ASN A 169 21.56 13.63 12.29
C ASN A 169 20.57 12.66 11.62
N VAL A 170 21.09 11.83 10.71
CA VAL A 170 20.28 10.89 9.93
C VAL A 170 20.70 9.47 10.25
N LYS A 171 19.76 8.63 10.68
CA LYS A 171 19.94 7.20 10.94
C LYS A 171 19.23 6.38 9.87
N GLY A 172 19.83 5.25 9.49
CA GLY A 172 19.27 4.35 8.48
C GLY A 172 19.12 2.95 9.03
N TYR A 173 17.98 2.32 8.75
CA TYR A 173 17.68 0.96 9.20
C TYR A 173 17.14 0.10 8.06
N VAL A 174 17.58 -1.16 8.02
CA VAL A 174 16.91 -2.22 7.27
C VAL A 174 16.08 -3.02 8.26
N PHE A 175 14.77 -3.14 8.00
CA PHE A 175 13.88 -3.87 8.89
C PHE A 175 13.35 -5.15 8.22
N TYR A 176 13.80 -6.30 8.74
CA TYR A 176 13.36 -7.62 8.32
C TYR A 176 12.11 -8.04 9.07
N VAL A 177 10.95 -7.75 8.47
CA VAL A 177 9.65 -7.85 9.15
C VAL A 177 9.34 -9.29 9.57
N LYS A 178 9.57 -10.28 8.71
CA LYS A 178 9.25 -11.69 9.01
C LYS A 178 9.96 -12.23 10.25
N ILE A 179 11.21 -11.84 10.45
CA ILE A 179 12.04 -12.28 11.57
C ILE A 179 12.12 -11.27 12.71
N GLY A 180 11.41 -10.13 12.60
CA GLY A 180 11.42 -9.06 13.60
C GLY A 180 12.81 -8.43 13.83
N LYS A 181 13.71 -8.50 12.85
CA LYS A 181 15.10 -8.06 13.03
C LYS A 181 15.33 -6.69 12.41
N VAL A 182 15.85 -5.76 13.20
CA VAL A 182 16.29 -4.43 12.73
C VAL A 182 17.81 -4.41 12.62
N ILE A 183 18.33 -3.93 11.50
CA ILE A 183 19.77 -3.72 11.29
C ILE A 183 20.01 -2.24 11.06
N GLU A 184 20.75 -1.62 11.98
CA GLU A 184 21.25 -0.27 11.78
C GLU A 184 22.36 -0.26 10.74
N VAL A 185 22.26 0.68 9.81
CA VAL A 185 23.23 0.88 8.76
C VAL A 185 24.12 2.05 9.16
N GLY A 186 25.33 1.73 9.60
CA GLY A 186 26.33 2.72 10.00
C GLY A 186 26.59 3.76 8.91
N THR A 187 26.79 5.00 9.33
CA THR A 187 27.15 6.09 8.41
C THR A 187 28.62 5.98 8.04
N ILE A 188 28.94 6.13 6.75
CA ILE A 188 30.32 6.30 6.27
C ILE A 188 30.73 7.75 6.52
#